data_AF-A0A8T2YI88-F1
#
_entry.id   AF-A0A8T2YI88-F1
#
_cell.length_a   1.000
_cell.length_b   1.000
_cell.length_c   1.000
_cell.angle_alpha   90.00
_cell.angle_beta   90.00
_cell.angle_gamma   90.00
#
_symmetry.space_group_name_H-M   'P 1'
#
loop_
_entity.id
_entity.type
_entity.pdbx_description
1 polymer ?
#
loop_
_entity_poly.entity_id
_entity_poly.type
_entity_poly.pdbx_seq_one_letter_code
_entity_poly.pdbx_strand_id
1 'polypeptide(L)'
;MAILGKNKILPLLEKSKGSSGHRLLKFIARCLPRYERCTCKECEVLSGIFGNAFWHENVSPALHHWLNTESATKLPMSAFPHLRRICNSGYIVDSNGNNSFLIHPERMAISTLYISGGRSLLVTPETSYLANKYMKLHQPGFRHERAVVDGFGHSDLLIGEKSHEKVFPHIISHIRLAEQEGNDLTPRKKDSKEALDWGDDPYREYGDFGCWIFALAITFFFLLLHVLFW
;
A
#
# COMPACT_ATOMS: atom_id res chain seq x y z
N MET A 1 -4.74 -1.88 18.84
CA MET A 1 -4.21 -2.90 19.78
C MET A 1 -5.12 -3.13 20.97
N ALA A 2 -5.77 -2.11 21.53
CA ALA A 2 -6.68 -2.24 22.69
C ALA A 2 -7.73 -3.37 22.55
N ILE A 3 -8.29 -3.57 21.33
CA ILE A 3 -9.29 -4.61 21.06
C ILE A 3 -8.72 -6.04 21.13
N LEU A 4 -7.49 -6.27 20.66
CA LEU A 4 -6.87 -7.60 20.59
C LEU A 4 -6.20 -8.03 21.89
N GLY A 5 -5.90 -7.08 22.79
CA GLY A 5 -5.23 -7.36 24.05
C GLY A 5 -3.79 -7.85 23.84
N LYS A 6 -3.40 -8.90 24.58
CA LYS A 6 -2.02 -9.44 24.57
C LYS A 6 -1.69 -10.23 23.29
N ASN A 7 -2.65 -10.97 22.73
CA ASN A 7 -2.42 -11.70 21.49
C ASN A 7 -2.62 -10.75 20.30
N LYS A 8 -1.52 -10.39 19.64
CA LYS A 8 -1.52 -9.43 18.53
C LYS A 8 -1.69 -10.10 17.16
N ILE A 9 -1.92 -11.42 17.11
CA ILE A 9 -2.13 -12.15 15.86
C ILE A 9 -3.63 -12.33 15.66
N LEU A 10 -4.17 -11.73 14.60
CA LEU A 10 -5.55 -11.93 14.20
C LEU A 10 -5.65 -13.19 13.32
N PRO A 11 -6.26 -14.29 13.79
CA PRO A 11 -6.49 -15.43 12.93
C PRO A 11 -7.61 -15.08 11.95
N LEU A 12 -7.44 -15.29 10.65
CA LEU A 12 -8.38 -14.82 9.63
C LEU A 12 -9.50 -15.82 9.35
N LEU A 13 -9.17 -17.11 9.29
CA LEU A 13 -10.13 -18.20 9.07
C LEU A 13 -11.33 -18.13 10.02
N GLU A 14 -12.55 -18.29 9.52
CA GLU A 14 -13.75 -18.24 10.34
C GLU A 14 -13.74 -19.32 11.43
N LYS A 15 -13.27 -20.53 11.10
CA LYS A 15 -13.21 -21.68 12.01
C LYS A 15 -12.11 -21.58 13.08
N SER A 16 -11.26 -20.55 13.03
CA SER A 16 -10.18 -20.39 13.99
C SER A 16 -10.69 -20.04 15.39
N LYS A 17 -10.06 -20.62 16.42
CA LYS A 17 -10.32 -20.22 17.81
C LYS A 17 -9.79 -18.79 18.03
N GLY A 18 -10.64 -17.91 18.55
CA GLY A 18 -10.28 -16.52 18.84
C GLY A 18 -11.05 -15.98 20.04
N SER A 19 -10.46 -14.97 20.71
CA SER A 19 -11.14 -14.24 21.78
C SER A 19 -12.31 -13.38 21.26
N SER A 20 -13.13 -12.85 22.16
CA SER A 20 -14.18 -11.88 21.83
C SER A 20 -13.64 -10.66 21.08
N GLY A 21 -12.47 -10.16 21.45
CA GLY A 21 -11.78 -9.06 20.77
C GLY A 21 -11.45 -9.37 19.30
N HIS A 22 -11.01 -10.59 18.99
CA HIS A 22 -10.80 -11.00 17.59
C HIS A 22 -12.10 -10.98 16.80
N ARG A 23 -13.20 -11.51 17.37
CA ARG A 23 -14.52 -11.51 16.72
C ARG A 23 -15.02 -10.09 16.46
N LEU A 24 -14.87 -9.20 17.44
CA LEU A 24 -15.24 -7.79 17.31
C LEU A 24 -14.43 -7.11 16.20
N LEU A 25 -13.11 -7.31 16.15
CA LEU A 25 -12.28 -6.72 15.11
C LEU A 25 -12.65 -7.22 13.71
N LYS A 26 -12.89 -8.52 13.54
CA LYS A 26 -13.38 -9.08 12.27
C LYS A 26 -14.73 -8.51 11.85
N PHE A 27 -15.63 -8.29 12.82
CA PHE A 27 -16.91 -7.66 12.53
C PHE A 27 -16.72 -6.23 12.03
N ILE A 28 -15.96 -5.41 12.76
CA ILE A 28 -15.65 -4.03 12.36
C ILE A 28 -15.04 -4.00 10.96
N ALA A 29 -14.03 -4.83 10.69
CA ALA A 29 -13.37 -4.89 9.38
C ALA A 29 -14.37 -5.16 8.24
N ARG A 30 -15.31 -6.09 8.42
CA ARG A 30 -16.32 -6.40 7.39
C ARG A 30 -17.30 -5.26 7.13
N CYS A 31 -17.50 -4.37 8.11
CA CYS A 31 -18.39 -3.22 8.00
C CYS A 31 -17.73 -1.99 7.38
N LEU A 32 -16.39 -1.95 7.27
CA LEU A 32 -15.70 -0.81 6.68
C LEU A 32 -16.03 -0.67 5.17
N PRO A 33 -16.26 0.57 4.69
CA PRO A 33 -16.55 0.83 3.29
C PRO A 33 -15.35 0.48 2.41
N ARG A 34 -15.62 -0.01 1.20
CA ARG A 34 -14.60 -0.46 0.23
C ARG A 34 -15.19 -0.50 -1.17
N TYR A 35 -14.33 -0.55 -2.18
CA TYR A 35 -14.72 -0.48 -3.59
C TYR A 35 -15.38 -1.76 -4.09
N GLU A 36 -14.94 -2.93 -3.63
CA GLU A 36 -15.53 -4.21 -4.00
C GLU A 36 -15.91 -5.03 -2.77
N ARG A 37 -16.89 -5.91 -2.92
CA ARG A 37 -17.33 -6.86 -1.88
C ARG A 37 -17.14 -8.27 -2.39
N CYS A 38 -16.81 -9.16 -1.47
CA CYS A 38 -16.65 -10.59 -1.74
C CYS A 38 -17.58 -11.42 -0.85
N THR A 39 -17.99 -12.60 -1.33
CA THR A 39 -18.74 -13.58 -0.53
C THR A 39 -17.83 -14.36 0.43
N CYS A 40 -16.52 -14.40 0.17
CA CYS A 40 -15.52 -15.00 1.06
C CYS A 40 -15.32 -14.11 2.30
N LYS A 41 -15.67 -14.64 3.48
CA LYS A 41 -15.61 -13.89 4.75
C LYS A 41 -14.18 -13.51 5.13
N GLU A 42 -13.21 -14.37 4.86
CA GLU A 42 -11.79 -14.12 5.09
C GLU A 42 -11.31 -12.94 4.25
N CYS A 43 -11.67 -12.91 2.96
CA CYS A 43 -11.39 -11.80 2.06
C CYS A 43 -12.02 -10.50 2.57
N GLU A 44 -13.26 -10.55 3.04
CA GLU A 44 -13.97 -9.38 3.56
C GLU A 44 -13.33 -8.81 4.85
N VAL A 45 -12.74 -9.67 5.69
CA VAL A 45 -11.96 -9.23 6.85
C VAL A 45 -10.64 -8.64 6.42
N LEU A 46 -9.89 -9.32 5.54
CA LEU A 46 -8.58 -8.87 5.06
C LEU A 46 -8.71 -7.51 4.36
N SER A 47 -9.70 -7.39 3.47
CA SER A 47 -9.99 -6.15 2.75
C SER A 47 -10.50 -5.04 3.67
N GLY A 48 -11.17 -5.39 4.76
CA GLY A 48 -11.53 -4.42 5.79
C GLY A 48 -10.32 -3.83 6.52
N ILE A 49 -9.23 -4.58 6.65
CA ILE A 49 -8.04 -4.14 7.39
C ILE A 49 -7.11 -3.30 6.51
N PHE A 50 -6.94 -3.67 5.24
CA PHE A 50 -5.99 -3.05 4.33
C PHE A 50 -6.63 -2.18 3.24
N GLY A 51 -7.96 -2.15 3.14
CA GLY A 51 -8.66 -1.80 1.90
C GLY A 51 -8.67 -2.99 0.93
N ASN A 52 -9.30 -2.87 -0.25
CA ASN A 52 -9.16 -3.82 -1.36
C ASN A 52 -7.67 -4.20 -1.58
N ALA A 53 -7.24 -5.33 -1.00
CA ALA A 53 -5.83 -5.74 -0.99
C ALA A 53 -5.35 -6.08 -2.41
N PHE A 54 -6.27 -6.51 -3.26
CA PHE A 54 -6.16 -6.78 -4.68
C PHE A 54 -7.50 -6.49 -5.34
N TRP A 55 -7.52 -6.35 -6.66
CA TRP A 55 -8.77 -6.26 -7.44
C TRP A 55 -9.18 -7.63 -7.94
N HIS A 56 -10.44 -8.02 -7.71
CA HIS A 56 -10.89 -9.38 -7.98
C HIS A 56 -10.79 -9.75 -9.47
N GLU A 57 -11.00 -8.77 -10.36
CA GLU A 57 -10.85 -8.96 -11.81
C GLU A 57 -9.41 -9.32 -12.24
N ASN A 58 -8.40 -8.97 -11.45
CA ASN A 58 -6.99 -9.21 -11.76
C ASN A 58 -6.47 -10.53 -11.17
N VAL A 59 -7.25 -11.21 -10.32
CA VAL A 59 -6.82 -12.40 -9.59
C VAL A 59 -7.69 -13.58 -9.99
N SER A 60 -7.04 -14.69 -10.39
CA SER A 60 -7.79 -15.89 -10.77
C SER A 60 -8.57 -16.48 -9.57
N PRO A 61 -9.70 -17.16 -9.80
CA PRO A 61 -10.49 -17.74 -8.71
C PRO A 61 -9.70 -18.71 -7.82
N ALA A 62 -8.77 -19.47 -8.42
CA ALA A 62 -7.91 -20.42 -7.70
C ALA A 62 -6.92 -19.67 -6.77
N LEU A 63 -6.31 -18.59 -7.26
CA LEU A 63 -5.40 -17.78 -6.46
C LEU A 63 -6.16 -17.03 -5.36
N HIS A 64 -7.33 -16.48 -5.66
CA HIS A 64 -8.21 -15.87 -4.66
C HIS A 64 -8.56 -16.85 -3.54
N HIS A 65 -8.93 -18.09 -3.89
CA HIS A 65 -9.20 -19.12 -2.88
C HIS A 65 -7.96 -19.40 -2.02
N TRP A 66 -6.83 -19.71 -2.64
CA TRP A 66 -5.58 -20.02 -1.94
C TRP A 66 -5.10 -18.90 -1.01
N LEU A 67 -5.16 -17.64 -1.47
CA LEU A 67 -4.77 -16.48 -0.67
C LEU A 67 -5.54 -16.39 0.63
N ASN A 68 -6.86 -16.63 0.58
CA ASN A 68 -7.75 -16.44 1.70
C ASN A 68 -7.85 -17.66 2.63
N THR A 69 -7.62 -18.88 2.13
CA THR A 69 -7.77 -20.10 2.94
C THR A 69 -6.44 -20.70 3.39
N GLU A 70 -5.35 -20.51 2.64
CA GLU A 70 -4.06 -21.16 2.91
C GLU A 70 -2.97 -20.15 3.30
N SER A 71 -2.83 -19.06 2.52
CA SER A 71 -1.72 -18.12 2.67
C SER A 71 -1.94 -17.14 3.83
N ALA A 72 -3.03 -16.37 3.79
CA ALA A 72 -3.33 -15.33 4.76
C ALA A 72 -4.16 -15.86 5.94
N THR A 73 -3.74 -16.93 6.60
CA THR A 73 -4.53 -17.53 7.70
C THR A 73 -4.33 -16.83 9.05
N LYS A 74 -3.21 -16.14 9.24
CA LYS A 74 -2.84 -15.42 10.46
C LYS A 74 -2.23 -14.07 10.12
N LEU A 75 -2.79 -13.00 10.66
CA LEU A 75 -2.36 -11.65 10.40
C LEU A 75 -1.71 -11.01 11.63
N PRO A 76 -0.39 -10.75 11.61
CA PRO A 76 0.29 -10.01 12.67
C PRO A 76 -0.17 -8.54 12.69
N MET A 77 -0.81 -8.13 13.79
CA MET A 77 -1.33 -6.76 13.96
C MET A 77 -0.38 -5.85 14.76
N SER A 78 0.83 -6.32 15.08
CA SER A 78 1.79 -5.61 15.93
C SER A 78 2.40 -4.38 15.25
N ALA A 79 2.47 -4.33 13.92
CA ALA A 79 3.03 -3.20 13.16
C ALA A 79 2.06 -2.01 13.02
N PHE A 80 0.74 -2.24 13.13
CA PHE A 80 -0.27 -1.20 12.91
C PHE A 80 -0.14 0.06 13.79
N PRO A 81 0.27 -0.02 15.08
CA PRO A 81 0.52 1.18 15.88
C PRO A 81 1.60 2.09 15.29
N HIS A 82 2.64 1.51 14.68
CA HIS A 82 3.70 2.28 14.04
C HIS A 82 3.26 2.80 12.67
N LEU A 83 2.55 1.99 11.88
CA LEU A 83 1.90 2.47 10.65
C LEU A 83 0.98 3.66 10.91
N ARG A 84 0.14 3.60 11.95
CA ARG A 84 -0.69 4.73 12.37
C ARG A 84 0.13 5.97 12.69
N ARG A 85 1.29 5.80 13.34
CA ARG A 85 2.18 6.93 13.66
C ARG A 85 2.74 7.55 12.38
N ILE A 86 3.20 6.75 11.43
CA ILE A 86 3.68 7.22 10.12
C ILE A 86 2.58 7.98 9.39
N CYS A 87 1.35 7.42 9.32
CA CYS A 87 0.23 8.09 8.67
C CYS A 87 -0.12 9.43 9.35
N ASN A 88 -0.13 9.48 10.68
CA ASN A 88 -0.44 10.69 11.43
C ASN A 88 0.66 11.76 11.31
N SER A 89 1.93 11.36 11.16
CA SER A 89 3.04 12.29 10.94
C SER A 89 3.05 12.87 9.53
N GLY A 90 2.48 12.15 8.55
CA GLY A 90 2.53 12.53 7.13
C GLY A 90 3.88 12.24 6.46
N TYR A 91 4.82 11.60 7.17
CA TYR A 91 6.12 11.16 6.66
C TYR A 91 6.65 9.99 7.49
N ILE A 92 7.67 9.29 6.98
CA ILE A 92 8.25 8.12 7.65
C ILE A 92 9.01 8.52 8.93
N VAL A 93 8.70 7.85 10.04
CA VAL A 93 9.30 8.09 11.36
C VAL A 93 9.70 6.78 12.02
N ASP A 94 10.67 6.81 12.93
CA ASP A 94 11.08 5.64 13.72
C ASP A 94 9.98 5.20 14.72
N SER A 95 10.26 4.16 15.51
CA SER A 95 9.31 3.64 16.51
C SER A 95 8.97 4.64 17.62
N ASN A 96 9.85 5.60 17.88
CA ASN A 96 9.67 6.68 18.86
C ASN A 96 8.96 7.90 18.25
N GLY A 97 8.85 7.97 16.92
CA GLY A 97 8.27 9.09 16.18
C GLY A 97 9.28 10.11 15.69
N ASN A 98 10.58 9.82 15.75
CA ASN A 98 11.62 10.72 15.26
C ASN A 98 11.79 10.61 13.75
N ASN A 99 12.13 11.73 13.09
CA ASN A 99 12.54 11.75 11.69
C ASN A 99 13.98 11.25 11.55
N SER A 100 14.17 9.94 11.37
CA SER A 100 15.51 9.32 11.38
C SER A 100 15.87 8.53 10.12
N PHE A 101 14.90 8.24 9.25
CA PHE A 101 15.16 7.36 8.09
C PHE A 101 15.75 8.08 6.88
N LEU A 102 15.34 9.32 6.63
CA LEU A 102 15.67 10.05 5.39
C LEU A 102 16.68 11.20 5.59
N ILE A 103 17.39 11.21 6.72
CA ILE A 103 18.38 12.25 7.06
C ILE A 103 19.75 12.05 6.39
N HIS A 104 20.01 10.86 5.85
CA HIS A 104 21.26 10.48 5.19
C HIS A 104 21.01 9.90 3.80
N PRO A 105 20.41 10.68 2.87
CA PRO A 105 20.07 10.16 1.56
C PRO A 105 21.28 9.70 0.76
N GLU A 106 22.48 10.22 1.04
CA GLU A 106 23.75 9.83 0.41
C GLU A 106 24.05 8.33 0.53
N ARG A 107 23.47 7.65 1.54
CA ARG A 107 23.64 6.21 1.78
C ARG A 107 22.77 5.32 0.88
N MET A 108 21.82 5.89 0.14
CA MET A 108 20.97 5.18 -0.82
C MET A 108 21.55 5.27 -2.24
N ALA A 109 22.85 5.05 -2.36
CA ALA A 109 23.61 5.10 -3.61
C ALA A 109 23.35 3.84 -4.48
N ILE A 110 22.12 3.71 -4.99
CA ILE A 110 21.66 2.56 -5.77
C ILE A 110 20.65 3.01 -6.82
N SER A 111 20.69 2.41 -8.01
CA SER A 111 19.64 2.59 -9.02
C SER A 111 18.32 2.01 -8.52
N THR A 112 17.21 2.70 -8.78
CA THR A 112 15.88 2.30 -8.27
C THR A 112 14.82 2.34 -9.36
N LEU A 113 13.86 1.41 -9.27
CA LEU A 113 12.62 1.42 -10.06
C LEU A 113 11.43 1.43 -9.09
N TYR A 114 10.54 2.40 -9.26
CA TYR A 114 9.27 2.47 -8.54
C TYR A 114 8.13 1.99 -9.43
N ILE A 115 7.45 0.93 -9.04
CA ILE A 115 6.26 0.43 -9.75
C ILE A 115 5.05 0.59 -8.85
N SER A 116 3.99 1.22 -9.35
CA SER A 116 2.70 1.32 -8.68
C SER A 116 1.57 0.87 -9.60
N GLY A 117 0.46 0.43 -9.00
CA GLY A 117 -0.78 0.23 -9.73
C GLY A 117 -1.49 1.57 -9.93
N GLY A 118 -2.20 1.72 -11.05
CA GLY A 118 -2.98 2.92 -11.35
C GLY A 118 -4.21 3.09 -10.45
N ARG A 119 -4.66 2.03 -9.78
CA ARG A 119 -5.80 2.10 -8.84
C ARG A 119 -5.33 2.45 -7.43
N SER A 120 -5.57 3.70 -7.03
CA SER A 120 -5.14 4.27 -5.75
C SER A 120 -5.85 3.63 -4.54
N LEU A 121 -5.06 3.08 -3.61
CA LEU A 121 -5.58 2.70 -2.30
C LEU A 121 -4.52 2.68 -1.19
N LEU A 122 -3.51 1.81 -1.31
CA LEU A 122 -2.49 1.62 -0.27
C LEU A 122 -1.19 2.34 -0.61
N VAL A 123 -0.61 2.00 -1.77
CA VAL A 123 0.47 2.75 -2.42
C VAL A 123 -0.12 3.30 -3.71
N THR A 124 -0.03 4.61 -3.89
CA THR A 124 -0.66 5.32 -5.00
C THR A 124 0.37 5.67 -6.07
N PRO A 125 -0.07 6.01 -7.29
CA PRO A 125 0.79 6.65 -8.26
C PRO A 125 1.53 7.85 -7.66
N GLU A 126 0.85 8.73 -6.92
CA GLU A 126 1.46 9.90 -6.31
C GLU A 126 2.61 9.55 -5.34
N THR A 127 2.44 8.56 -4.45
CA THR A 127 3.50 8.22 -3.50
C THR A 127 4.73 7.63 -4.20
N SER A 128 4.54 6.86 -5.27
CA SER A 128 5.66 6.36 -6.10
C SER A 128 6.36 7.48 -6.88
N TYR A 129 5.62 8.50 -7.32
CA TYR A 129 6.19 9.70 -7.96
C TYR A 129 7.06 10.50 -6.97
N LEU A 130 6.54 10.75 -5.76
CA LEU A 130 7.29 11.46 -4.72
C LEU A 130 8.58 10.73 -4.34
N ALA A 131 8.53 9.40 -4.24
CA ALA A 131 9.72 8.59 -3.95
C ALA A 131 10.75 8.62 -5.09
N ASN A 132 10.31 8.49 -6.35
CA ASN A 132 11.19 8.61 -7.52
C ASN A 132 11.90 9.98 -7.56
N LYS A 133 11.13 11.03 -7.32
CA LYS A 133 11.60 12.41 -7.31
C LYS A 133 12.60 12.68 -6.19
N TYR A 134 12.33 12.15 -5.00
CA TYR A 134 13.27 12.22 -3.88
C TYR A 134 14.63 11.60 -4.26
N MET A 135 14.63 10.43 -4.87
CA MET A 135 15.88 9.78 -5.28
C MET A 135 16.59 10.51 -6.41
N LYS A 136 15.87 10.99 -7.44
CA LYS A 136 16.48 11.83 -8.50
C LYS A 136 17.16 13.08 -7.94
N LEU A 137 16.56 13.71 -6.92
CA LEU A 137 17.11 14.89 -6.28
C LEU A 137 18.39 14.58 -5.49
N HIS A 138 18.39 13.50 -4.71
CA HIS A 138 19.46 13.22 -3.76
C HIS A 138 20.54 12.25 -4.26
N GLN A 139 20.24 11.47 -5.30
CA GLN A 139 21.12 10.45 -5.88
C GLN A 139 21.22 10.57 -7.42
N PRO A 140 21.52 11.77 -7.96
CA PRO A 140 21.49 12.03 -9.41
C PRO A 140 22.53 11.23 -10.22
N GLY A 141 23.48 10.57 -9.57
CA GLY A 141 24.46 9.68 -10.21
C GLY A 141 23.90 8.30 -10.56
N PHE A 142 22.70 7.95 -10.08
CA PHE A 142 22.07 6.66 -10.28
C PHE A 142 20.82 6.76 -11.16
N ARG A 143 20.44 5.65 -11.77
CA ARG A 143 19.23 5.57 -12.59
C ARG A 143 18.01 5.40 -11.70
N HIS A 144 17.05 6.32 -11.82
CA HIS A 144 15.81 6.30 -11.04
C HIS A 144 14.59 6.34 -11.97
N GLU A 145 13.92 5.21 -12.09
CA GLU A 145 12.81 4.98 -13.01
C GLU A 145 11.47 4.85 -12.26
N ARG A 146 10.38 5.06 -12.99
CA ARG A 146 9.02 4.87 -12.48
C ARG A 146 8.13 4.26 -13.56
N ALA A 147 7.28 3.33 -13.16
CA ALA A 147 6.20 2.79 -13.96
C ALA A 147 4.87 2.79 -13.18
N VAL A 148 3.78 3.15 -13.84
CA VAL A 148 2.41 3.02 -13.32
C VAL A 148 1.69 2.03 -14.22
N VAL A 149 1.08 1.02 -13.62
CA VAL A 149 0.39 -0.06 -14.35
C VAL A 149 -1.12 0.15 -14.22
N ASP A 150 -1.74 0.65 -15.28
CA ASP A 150 -3.17 0.94 -15.31
C ASP A 150 -4.04 -0.30 -15.05
N GLY A 151 -5.14 -0.10 -14.34
CA GLY A 151 -6.06 -1.16 -13.94
C GLY A 151 -5.58 -2.06 -12.80
N PHE A 152 -4.31 -1.96 -12.40
CA PHE A 152 -3.75 -2.76 -11.30
C PHE A 152 -3.86 -2.02 -9.96
N GLY A 153 -4.10 -2.77 -8.89
CA GLY A 153 -3.94 -2.33 -7.50
C GLY A 153 -2.57 -2.70 -6.92
N HIS A 154 -2.43 -2.52 -5.60
CA HIS A 154 -1.15 -2.72 -4.91
C HIS A 154 -0.60 -4.14 -5.03
N SER A 155 -1.35 -5.16 -4.57
CA SER A 155 -0.86 -6.55 -4.60
C SER A 155 -0.92 -7.16 -5.99
N ASP A 156 -1.83 -6.68 -6.84
CA ASP A 156 -1.98 -7.11 -8.23
C ASP A 156 -0.66 -7.02 -8.98
N LEU A 157 0.20 -6.05 -8.66
CA LEU A 157 1.52 -5.92 -9.29
C LEU A 157 2.33 -7.22 -9.25
N LEU A 158 2.20 -8.02 -8.18
CA LEU A 158 2.92 -9.28 -8.03
C LEU A 158 2.05 -10.52 -8.24
N ILE A 159 0.77 -10.45 -7.89
CA ILE A 159 -0.11 -11.64 -7.86
C ILE A 159 -1.14 -11.66 -8.99
N GLY A 160 -1.29 -10.57 -9.73
CA GLY A 160 -2.24 -10.49 -10.83
C GLY A 160 -1.94 -11.49 -11.95
N GLU A 161 -2.98 -12.00 -12.58
CA GLU A 161 -2.84 -12.99 -13.66
C GLU A 161 -2.02 -12.44 -14.83
N LYS A 162 -2.18 -11.13 -15.10
CA LYS A 162 -1.46 -10.41 -16.15
C LYS A 162 -0.17 -9.72 -15.68
N SER A 163 0.29 -9.93 -14.45
CA SER A 163 1.51 -9.29 -13.93
C SER A 163 2.76 -9.70 -14.68
N HIS A 164 2.84 -10.96 -15.12
CA HIS A 164 3.96 -11.45 -15.91
C HIS A 164 4.10 -10.75 -17.27
N GLU A 165 2.99 -10.24 -17.82
CA GLU A 165 2.97 -9.47 -19.07
C GLU A 165 3.17 -7.96 -18.83
N LYS A 166 2.59 -7.42 -17.76
CA LYS A 166 2.46 -5.97 -17.56
C LYS A 166 3.44 -5.38 -16.55
N VAL A 167 3.96 -6.18 -15.62
CA VAL A 167 4.78 -5.71 -14.49
C VAL A 167 6.19 -6.26 -14.57
N PHE A 168 6.31 -7.59 -14.73
CA PHE A 168 7.60 -8.27 -14.63
C PHE A 168 8.61 -7.85 -15.71
N PRO A 169 8.22 -7.47 -16.94
CA PRO A 169 9.16 -6.92 -17.91
C PRO A 169 9.88 -5.67 -17.41
N HIS A 170 9.21 -4.79 -16.64
CA HIS A 170 9.85 -3.62 -16.04
C HIS A 170 10.91 -4.03 -15.01
N ILE A 171 10.59 -5.01 -14.16
CA ILE A 171 11.52 -5.55 -13.14
C ILE A 171 12.76 -6.15 -13.81
N ILE A 172 12.56 -7.04 -14.79
CA ILE A 172 13.65 -7.71 -15.50
C ILE A 172 14.51 -6.70 -16.26
N SER A 173 13.90 -5.72 -16.92
CA SER A 173 14.62 -4.64 -17.60
C SER A 173 15.51 -3.87 -16.62
N HIS A 174 14.96 -3.49 -15.46
CA HIS A 174 15.72 -2.75 -14.46
C HIS A 174 16.88 -3.55 -13.89
N ILE A 175 16.69 -4.84 -13.59
CA ILE A 175 17.76 -5.72 -13.12
C ILE A 175 18.90 -5.78 -14.15
N ARG A 176 18.59 -6.06 -15.42
CA ARG A 176 19.59 -6.14 -16.50
C ARG A 176 20.38 -4.85 -16.65
N LEU A 177 19.68 -3.71 -16.64
CA LEU A 177 20.31 -2.40 -16.77
C LEU A 177 21.13 -2.03 -15.51
N ALA A 178 20.75 -2.51 -14.32
CA ALA A 178 21.51 -2.28 -13.08
C ALA A 178 22.79 -3.15 -13.03
N GLU A 179 22.74 -4.39 -13.54
CA GLU A 179 23.92 -5.25 -13.70
C GLU A 179 24.93 -4.64 -14.68
N GLN A 180 24.44 -4.03 -15.77
CA GLN A 180 25.29 -3.32 -16.74
C GLN A 180 25.98 -2.10 -16.10
N GLU A 181 25.26 -1.30 -15.31
CA GLU A 181 25.85 -0.16 -14.58
C GLU A 181 26.92 -0.58 -13.57
N GLY A 182 26.77 -1.74 -12.91
CA GLY A 182 27.80 -2.29 -12.03
C GLY A 182 29.08 -2.72 -12.77
N ASN A 183 28.96 -3.06 -14.06
CA ASN A 183 30.07 -3.47 -14.91
C ASN A 183 30.73 -2.29 -15.66
N ASP A 184 29.98 -1.22 -15.94
CA ASP A 184 30.49 0.02 -16.51
C ASP A 184 30.98 0.97 -15.40
N LEU A 185 32.29 0.94 -15.12
CA LEU A 185 32.96 1.87 -14.19
C LEU A 185 33.01 3.33 -14.67
N THR A 186 32.29 3.69 -15.73
CA THR A 186 32.28 5.05 -16.27
C THR A 186 31.18 5.87 -15.59
N PRO A 187 31.52 6.99 -14.91
CA PRO A 187 30.51 7.85 -14.30
C PRO A 187 29.56 8.35 -15.38
N ARG A 188 28.27 8.07 -15.21
CA ARG A 188 27.22 8.58 -16.08
C ARG A 188 27.31 10.11 -16.08
N LYS A 189 27.61 10.71 -17.23
CA LYS A 189 27.64 12.16 -17.41
C LYS A 189 26.27 12.70 -16.98
N LYS A 190 26.28 13.61 -16.01
CA LYS A 190 25.16 14.37 -15.47
C LYS A 190 24.03 14.53 -16.51
N ASP A 191 22.99 13.70 -16.37
CA ASP A 191 21.86 13.76 -17.31
C ASP A 191 21.19 15.14 -17.20
N SER A 192 20.76 15.58 -18.38
CA SER A 192 20.49 16.94 -18.81
C SER A 192 19.35 17.62 -18.05
N LYS A 193 19.17 18.91 -18.32
CA LYS A 193 18.13 19.83 -17.81
C LYS A 193 16.70 19.25 -17.75
N GLU A 194 16.43 18.16 -18.47
CA GLU A 194 15.16 17.40 -18.50
C GLU A 194 14.89 16.58 -17.21
N ALA A 195 15.93 16.12 -16.50
CA ALA A 195 15.75 15.41 -15.22
C ALA A 195 15.20 16.32 -14.09
N LEU A 196 15.25 17.64 -14.32
CA LEU A 196 14.74 18.69 -13.45
C LEU A 196 13.44 19.33 -13.98
N ASP A 197 12.82 18.78 -15.03
CA ASP A 197 11.51 19.29 -15.45
C ASP A 197 10.45 18.84 -14.43
N TRP A 198 9.96 19.80 -13.63
CA TRP A 198 8.98 19.58 -12.55
C TRP A 198 7.56 19.48 -13.13
N GLY A 199 7.36 18.60 -14.11
CA GLY A 199 6.03 18.31 -14.64
C GLY A 199 5.11 17.74 -13.55
N ASP A 200 3.84 18.12 -13.61
CA ASP A 200 2.78 17.54 -12.77
C ASP A 200 2.61 16.03 -13.09
N ASP A 201 2.40 15.20 -12.06
CA ASP A 201 2.13 13.77 -12.25
C ASP A 201 0.77 13.60 -12.94
N PRO A 202 0.67 12.94 -14.11
CA PRO A 202 -0.62 12.75 -14.80
C PRO A 202 -1.62 11.92 -13.98
N TYR A 203 -1.15 11.25 -12.93
CA TYR A 203 -1.96 10.47 -11.98
C TYR A 203 -2.27 11.21 -10.67
N ARG A 204 -2.04 12.53 -10.62
CA ARG A 204 -2.36 13.35 -9.45
C ARG A 204 -3.87 13.41 -9.26
N GLU A 205 -4.39 12.60 -8.34
CA GLU A 205 -5.79 12.72 -7.90
C GLU A 205 -5.95 14.05 -7.16
N TYR A 206 -6.77 14.96 -7.70
CA TYR A 206 -7.24 16.12 -6.93
C TYR A 206 -8.08 15.58 -5.78
N GLY A 207 -7.53 15.63 -4.58
CA GLY A 207 -8.25 15.26 -3.37
C GLY A 207 -9.42 16.20 -3.18
N ASP A 208 -10.61 15.81 -3.64
CA ASP A 208 -11.79 16.67 -3.52
C ASP A 208 -13.09 15.91 -3.18
N PHE A 209 -13.86 16.55 -2.30
CA PHE A 209 -15.27 16.34 -1.96
C PHE A 209 -15.80 15.08 -1.24
N GLY A 210 -15.00 14.06 -0.91
CA GLY A 210 -15.54 12.86 -0.23
C GLY A 210 -15.68 12.94 1.30
N CYS A 211 -14.84 13.71 1.97
CA CYS A 211 -14.58 13.56 3.41
C CYS A 211 -15.72 14.09 4.31
N TRP A 212 -16.49 15.07 3.84
CA TRP A 212 -17.52 15.73 4.66
C TRP A 212 -18.80 14.89 4.78
N ILE A 213 -19.17 14.14 3.72
CA ILE A 213 -20.35 13.27 3.73
C ILE A 213 -20.17 12.12 4.73
N PHE A 214 -18.97 11.54 4.79
CA PHE A 214 -18.67 10.46 5.73
C PHE A 214 -18.62 10.94 7.18
N ALA A 215 -18.09 12.14 7.44
CA ALA A 215 -18.11 12.74 8.78
C ALA A 215 -19.54 12.96 9.28
N LEU A 216 -20.44 13.43 8.41
CA LEU A 216 -21.86 13.64 8.71
C LEU A 216 -22.62 12.33 8.92
N ALA A 217 -22.32 11.29 8.14
CA ALA A 217 -22.96 9.97 8.32
C ALA A 217 -22.57 9.32 9.65
N ILE A 218 -21.31 9.48 10.08
CA ILE A 218 -20.82 8.96 11.35
C ILE A 218 -21.46 9.70 12.53
N THR A 219 -21.53 11.03 12.49
CA THR A 219 -22.20 11.80 13.55
C THR A 219 -23.68 11.48 13.64
N PHE A 220 -24.37 11.30 12.49
CA PHE A 220 -25.77 10.91 12.47
C PHE A 220 -25.98 9.52 13.05
N PHE A 221 -25.10 8.55 12.75
CA PHE A 221 -25.15 7.21 13.32
C PHE A 221 -25.00 7.21 14.86
N PHE A 222 -24.10 8.04 15.41
CA PHE A 222 -23.94 8.17 16.86
C PHE A 222 -25.11 8.90 17.52
N LEU A 223 -25.70 9.91 16.88
CA LEU A 223 -26.92 10.58 17.35
C LEU A 223 -28.12 9.61 17.40
N LEU A 224 -28.27 8.78 16.37
CA LEU A 224 -29.37 7.83 16.26
C LEU A 224 -29.26 6.70 17.30
N LEU A 225 -28.04 6.27 17.61
CA LEU A 225 -27.78 5.37 18.74
C LEU A 225 -28.08 6.02 20.09
N HIS A 226 -27.83 7.32 20.26
CA HIS A 226 -28.11 8.02 21.51
C HIS A 226 -29.61 8.21 21.78
N VAL A 227 -30.43 8.34 20.73
CA VAL A 227 -31.91 8.45 20.81
C VAL A 227 -32.59 7.10 21.01
N LEU A 228 -31.95 5.99 20.59
CA LEU A 228 -32.52 4.65 20.74
C LEU A 228 -32.19 3.98 22.09
N PHE A 229 -31.20 4.49 22.82
CA PHE A 229 -30.72 3.91 24.08
C PHE A 229 -30.87 4.85 25.29
N TRP A 230 -31.56 5.98 25.12
CA TRP A 230 -31.95 6.93 26.17
C TRP A 230 -33.30 7.55 25.83
#